data_AF-A0A183T0U9-F1
#
_entry.id   AF-A0A183T0U9-F1
#
_cell.length_a   1.000
_cell.length_b   1.000
_cell.length_c   1.000
_cell.angle_alpha   90.00
_cell.angle_beta   90.00
_cell.angle_gamma   90.00
#
_symmetry.space_group_name_H-M   'P 1'
#
loop_
_entity.id
_entity.type
_entity.pdbx_description
1 polymer ?
#
loop_
_entity_poly.entity_id
_entity_poly.type
_entity_poly.pdbx_seq_one_letter_code
_entity_poly.pdbx_strand_id
1 'polypeptide(L)'
;MKTNTAQCLMIITVETQMQPFLSVRNFILKKLSTIRALRGEVIGHAGDGTKTLRGTWHRQTAVIVIAFDNMDAARMLYNSLHLYTEFMQHVEVFIPALCNPIMYAGDYEYLEITFYEVKYPKRFQWYVNQLPQCCSENGGTFLGGTSKVNQMMGMTRPNYITVTQWKTEEDYAKYHQNGLTEALSASFGSQRLLCEGYNMVAASTFVVSFQVVIFTDEKILGSFIYDPKKPCLQIETFKMWPFVHCI
;
A
#
# COMPACT_ATOMS: atom_id res chain seq x y z
N MET A 1 7.83 -22.23 -10.81
CA MET A 1 8.83 -21.12 -10.81
C MET A 1 8.09 -19.83 -11.12
N LYS A 2 8.03 -18.88 -10.18
CA LYS A 2 7.36 -17.58 -10.41
C LYS A 2 8.28 -16.69 -11.25
N THR A 3 7.81 -16.27 -12.42
CA THR A 3 8.45 -15.28 -13.27
C THR A 3 8.47 -13.95 -12.53
N ASN A 4 9.66 -13.46 -12.16
CA ASN A 4 9.83 -12.10 -11.68
C ASN A 4 9.40 -11.15 -12.80
N THR A 5 8.35 -10.35 -12.57
CA THR A 5 7.81 -9.43 -13.57
C THR A 5 8.73 -8.23 -13.83
N ALA A 6 9.84 -8.12 -13.09
CA ALA A 6 10.70 -6.94 -12.94
C ALA A 6 9.99 -5.73 -12.31
N GLN A 7 8.65 -5.71 -12.29
CA GLN A 7 7.84 -4.64 -11.72
C GLN A 7 8.07 -4.48 -10.22
N CYS A 8 7.95 -3.24 -9.76
CA CYS A 8 8.02 -2.89 -8.35
C CYS A 8 7.07 -1.74 -8.02
N LEU A 9 6.81 -1.58 -6.73
CA LEU A 9 6.13 -0.40 -6.19
C LEU A 9 7.15 0.47 -5.49
N MET A 10 7.09 1.78 -5.68
CA MET A 10 7.60 2.75 -4.72
C MET A 10 6.45 3.17 -3.80
N ILE A 11 6.60 2.86 -2.52
CA ILE A 11 5.61 3.13 -1.48
C ILE A 11 6.18 4.23 -0.61
N ILE A 12 5.51 5.38 -0.60
CA ILE A 12 5.90 6.55 0.19
C ILE A 12 4.88 6.68 1.32
N THR A 13 5.30 6.42 2.56
CA THR A 13 4.44 6.61 3.73
C THR A 13 4.73 7.95 4.38
N VAL A 14 3.70 8.66 4.81
CA VAL A 14 3.78 10.00 5.39
C VAL A 14 3.09 10.00 6.74
N GLU A 15 3.81 10.33 7.81
CA GLU A 15 3.21 10.52 9.13
C GLU A 15 2.44 11.85 9.17
N THR A 16 1.11 11.80 9.10
CA THR A 16 0.29 12.99 8.82
C THR A 16 0.12 13.93 10.00
N GLN A 17 0.46 13.48 11.22
CA GLN A 17 0.54 14.34 12.41
C GLN A 17 1.67 15.36 12.31
N MET A 18 2.77 14.96 11.69
CA MET A 18 4.01 15.72 11.69
C MET A 18 4.27 16.36 10.33
N GLN A 19 3.76 15.77 9.25
CA GLN A 19 3.93 16.26 7.89
C GLN A 19 2.58 16.34 7.16
N PRO A 20 2.15 17.53 6.68
CA PRO A 20 0.93 17.64 5.90
C PRO A 20 0.99 16.77 4.64
N PHE A 21 0.13 15.74 4.59
CA PHE A 21 0.09 14.78 3.48
C PHE A 21 -0.05 15.45 2.11
N LEU A 22 -0.89 16.49 2.02
CA LEU A 22 -1.09 17.25 0.79
C LEU A 22 0.19 17.92 0.28
N SER A 23 1.10 18.32 1.17
CA SER A 23 2.38 18.92 0.76
C SER A 23 3.25 17.89 0.03
N VAL A 24 3.38 16.70 0.62
CA VAL A 24 4.15 15.58 0.02
C VAL A 24 3.48 15.12 -1.27
N ARG A 25 2.16 14.93 -1.26
CA ARG A 25 1.39 14.56 -2.45
C ARG A 25 1.60 15.56 -3.59
N ASN A 26 1.45 16.85 -3.33
CA ASN A 26 1.63 17.89 -4.35
C ASN A 26 3.09 17.97 -4.84
N PHE A 27 4.06 17.74 -3.96
CA PHE A 27 5.47 17.65 -4.35
C PHE A 27 5.70 16.51 -5.36
N ILE A 28 5.19 15.31 -5.06
CA ILE A 28 5.29 14.15 -5.96
C ILE A 28 4.57 14.41 -7.28
N LEU A 29 3.37 14.97 -7.24
CA LEU A 29 2.58 15.23 -8.45
C LEU A 29 3.21 16.30 -9.37
N LYS A 30 3.95 17.27 -8.81
CA LYS A 30 4.76 18.21 -9.61
C LYS A 30 5.86 17.51 -10.41
N LYS A 31 6.20 16.25 -10.09
CA LYS A 31 7.22 15.43 -10.76
C LYS A 31 6.62 14.39 -11.71
N LEU A 32 5.33 14.48 -12.05
CA LEU A 32 4.64 13.53 -12.95
C LEU A 32 5.36 13.33 -14.29
N SER A 33 5.92 14.39 -14.88
CA SER A 33 6.69 14.27 -16.13
C SER A 33 7.93 13.40 -15.96
N THR A 34 8.68 13.58 -14.87
CA THR A 34 9.85 12.75 -14.52
C THR A 34 9.44 11.32 -14.21
N ILE A 35 8.35 11.12 -13.46
CA ILE A 35 7.80 9.80 -13.13
C ILE A 35 7.48 9.05 -14.44
N ARG A 36 6.74 9.67 -15.35
CA ARG A 36 6.37 9.09 -16.65
C ARG A 36 7.57 8.85 -17.56
N ALA A 37 8.55 9.74 -17.57
CA ALA A 37 9.79 9.56 -18.33
C ALA A 37 10.58 8.33 -17.88
N LEU A 38 10.48 7.97 -16.59
CA LEU A 38 11.04 6.75 -16.01
C LEU A 38 10.11 5.54 -16.13
N ARG A 39 9.03 5.63 -16.93
CA ARG A 39 7.98 4.60 -17.07
C ARG A 39 7.35 4.23 -15.73
N GLY A 40 7.22 5.24 -14.86
CA GLY A 40 6.48 5.13 -13.62
C GLY A 40 5.05 5.66 -13.78
N GLU A 41 4.16 5.15 -12.94
CA GLU A 41 2.75 5.56 -12.89
C GLU A 41 2.32 5.75 -11.44
N VAL A 42 1.71 6.89 -11.12
CA VAL A 42 1.12 7.10 -9.79
C VAL A 42 -0.22 6.36 -9.75
N ILE A 43 -0.24 5.19 -9.12
CA ILE A 43 -1.40 4.31 -9.16
C ILE A 43 -2.43 4.64 -8.08
N GLY A 44 -2.02 5.23 -6.95
CA GLY A 44 -2.94 5.41 -5.83
C GLY A 44 -2.36 6.20 -4.67
N HIS A 45 -3.26 6.66 -3.81
CA HIS A 45 -2.90 7.28 -2.54
C HIS A 45 -4.01 7.10 -1.52
N ALA A 46 -3.67 6.98 -0.23
CA ALA A 46 -4.63 6.90 0.85
C ALA A 46 -4.28 7.89 1.96
N GLY A 47 -5.24 8.75 2.31
CA GLY A 47 -5.12 9.71 3.42
C GLY A 47 -5.71 9.19 4.73
N ASP A 48 -6.90 8.56 4.66
CA ASP A 48 -7.70 8.11 5.81
C ASP A 48 -8.02 6.60 5.81
N GLY A 49 -7.23 5.78 5.10
CA GLY A 49 -7.50 4.35 4.86
C GLY A 49 -6.63 3.35 5.65
N THR A 50 -5.91 3.79 6.68
CA THR A 50 -4.95 2.93 7.38
C THR A 50 -5.56 2.12 8.50
N LYS A 51 -5.35 0.81 8.47
CA LYS A 51 -5.72 -0.10 9.55
C LYS A 51 -4.45 -0.63 10.22
N THR A 52 -4.04 0.03 11.29
CA THR A 52 -2.98 -0.48 12.17
C THR A 52 -3.57 -1.58 13.05
N LEU A 53 -3.28 -2.84 12.74
CA LEU A 53 -3.72 -3.99 13.54
C LEU A 53 -2.91 -4.09 14.85
N ARG A 54 -1.59 -3.83 14.83
CA ARG A 54 -0.75 -3.73 16.05
C ARG A 54 0.60 -3.03 15.81
N GLY A 55 0.97 -2.07 16.67
CA GLY A 55 2.33 -1.59 17.03
C GLY A 55 2.65 -0.11 16.78
N THR A 56 3.90 0.24 16.47
CA THR A 56 4.46 1.60 16.62
C THR A 56 4.24 2.56 15.45
N TRP A 57 3.67 2.13 14.32
CA TRP A 57 3.31 3.10 13.28
C TRP A 57 2.20 4.01 13.78
N HIS A 58 2.36 5.31 13.55
CA HIS A 58 1.36 6.30 13.90
C HIS A 58 0.03 6.00 13.22
N ARG A 59 -1.07 6.05 13.99
CA ARG A 59 -2.45 5.80 13.53
C ARG A 59 -2.88 6.69 12.36
N GLN A 60 -2.14 7.77 12.12
CA GLN A 60 -2.37 8.77 11.10
C GLN A 60 -1.16 8.74 10.15
N THR A 61 -1.11 7.69 9.33
CA THR A 61 -0.11 7.55 8.26
C THR A 61 -0.84 7.59 6.94
N ALA A 62 -0.40 8.39 5.99
CA ALA A 62 -0.91 8.38 4.63
C ALA A 62 0.10 7.68 3.71
N VAL A 63 -0.34 7.24 2.55
CA VAL A 63 0.51 6.54 1.59
C VAL A 63 0.30 7.04 0.18
N ILE A 64 1.38 7.12 -0.58
CA ILE A 64 1.41 7.36 -2.02
C ILE A 64 2.10 6.15 -2.65
N VAL A 65 1.50 5.61 -3.70
CA VAL A 65 2.03 4.42 -4.38
C VAL A 65 2.29 4.75 -5.84
N ILE A 66 3.50 4.44 -6.29
CA ILE A 66 3.95 4.61 -7.67
C ILE A 66 4.40 3.25 -8.19
N ALA A 67 3.87 2.80 -9.31
CA ALA A 67 4.29 1.58 -10.00
C ALA A 67 5.44 1.86 -10.95
N PHE A 68 6.36 0.90 -11.09
CA PHE A 68 7.42 0.94 -12.09
C PHE A 68 7.59 -0.42 -12.75
N ASP A 69 7.95 -0.40 -14.03
CA ASP A 69 8.29 -1.60 -14.80
C ASP A 69 9.61 -2.25 -14.34
N ASN A 70 10.49 -1.50 -13.67
CA ASN A 70 11.76 -2.01 -13.15
C ASN A 70 12.21 -1.26 -11.89
N MET A 71 13.02 -1.93 -11.05
CA MET A 71 13.53 -1.36 -9.79
C MET A 71 14.52 -0.21 -9.97
N ASP A 72 15.29 -0.19 -11.07
CA ASP A 72 16.32 0.83 -11.26
C ASP A 72 15.70 2.20 -11.57
N ALA A 73 14.61 2.24 -12.33
CA ALA A 73 13.80 3.43 -12.56
C ALA A 73 13.24 3.99 -11.24
N ALA A 74 12.73 3.13 -10.36
CA ALA A 74 12.25 3.55 -9.04
C ALA A 74 13.39 4.17 -8.21
N ARG A 75 14.59 3.57 -8.22
CA ARG A 75 15.77 4.11 -7.52
C ARG A 75 16.25 5.44 -8.12
N MET A 76 16.25 5.56 -9.45
CA MET A 76 16.59 6.81 -10.14
C MET A 76 15.63 7.92 -9.74
N LEU A 77 14.31 7.65 -9.71
CA LEU A 77 13.35 8.63 -9.23
C LEU A 77 13.65 9.03 -7.78
N TYR A 78 13.78 8.06 -6.88
CA TYR A 78 14.05 8.33 -5.45
C TYR A 78 15.26 9.27 -5.28
N ASN A 79 16.36 8.98 -5.97
CA ASN A 79 17.57 9.79 -5.91
C ASN A 79 17.34 11.22 -6.44
N SER A 80 16.49 11.39 -7.46
CA SER A 80 16.16 12.71 -8.04
C SER A 80 15.16 13.52 -7.23
N LEU A 81 14.35 12.88 -6.38
CA LEU A 81 13.33 13.56 -5.59
C LEU A 81 13.91 14.30 -4.39
N HIS A 82 15.10 13.91 -3.92
CA HIS A 82 15.75 14.47 -2.72
C HIS A 82 14.80 14.56 -1.51
N LEU A 83 13.95 13.54 -1.30
CA LEU A 83 12.91 13.57 -0.27
C LEU A 83 13.46 13.81 1.15
N TYR A 84 14.70 13.39 1.42
CA TYR A 84 15.34 13.62 2.71
C TYR A 84 15.67 15.10 2.98
N THR A 85 15.90 15.92 1.95
CA THR A 85 16.11 17.37 2.13
C THR A 85 14.78 18.10 2.27
N GLU A 86 13.78 17.67 1.52
CA GLU A 86 12.46 18.32 1.48
C GLU A 86 11.60 17.95 2.70
N PHE A 87 11.70 16.70 3.19
CA PHE A 87 10.85 16.14 4.25
C PHE A 87 11.66 15.30 5.24
N MET A 88 12.48 15.96 6.06
CA MET A 88 13.59 15.34 6.81
C MET A 88 13.28 14.08 7.66
N GLN A 89 12.08 13.92 8.25
CA GLN A 89 11.88 12.84 9.26
C GLN A 89 10.53 12.11 9.25
N HIS A 90 9.55 12.55 8.45
CA HIS A 90 8.17 12.04 8.53
C HIS A 90 7.71 11.36 7.25
N VAL A 91 8.65 11.07 6.36
CA VAL A 91 8.43 10.38 5.09
C VAL A 91 9.33 9.16 5.05
N GLU A 92 8.74 8.00 4.76
CA GLU A 92 9.49 6.77 4.55
C GLU A 92 9.25 6.25 3.13
N VAL A 93 10.24 5.56 2.57
CA VAL A 93 10.19 5.07 1.19
C VAL A 93 10.62 3.62 1.14
N PHE A 94 9.76 2.77 0.57
CA PHE A 94 9.99 1.34 0.38
C PHE A 94 9.84 0.98 -1.09
N ILE A 95 10.71 0.08 -1.59
CA ILE A 95 10.66 -0.40 -2.98
C ILE A 95 10.58 -1.93 -3.05
N PRO A 96 9.43 -2.56 -2.71
CA PRO A 96 9.25 -4.00 -2.89
C PRO A 96 9.12 -4.39 -4.36
N ALA A 97 9.79 -5.49 -4.74
CA ALA A 97 9.58 -6.15 -6.03
C ALA A 97 8.29 -6.96 -6.02
N LEU A 98 7.59 -6.98 -7.15
CA LEU A 98 6.37 -7.76 -7.33
C LEU A 98 6.68 -9.11 -8.00
N CYS A 99 5.83 -10.09 -7.72
CA CYS A 99 5.89 -11.42 -8.33
C CYS A 99 4.86 -11.60 -9.45
N ASN A 100 3.80 -10.80 -9.44
CA ASN A 100 2.75 -10.76 -10.44
C ASN A 100 2.53 -9.29 -10.85
N PRO A 101 2.04 -9.05 -12.07
CA PRO A 101 1.84 -7.69 -12.54
C PRO A 101 0.66 -7.03 -11.83
N ILE A 102 0.72 -5.69 -11.73
CA ILE A 102 -0.40 -4.90 -11.21
C ILE A 102 -1.55 -5.00 -12.23
N MET A 103 -2.75 -5.30 -11.74
CA MET A 103 -3.95 -5.39 -12.59
C MET A 103 -4.53 -4.01 -12.85
N TYR A 104 -5.25 -3.89 -13.96
CA TYR A 104 -5.87 -2.64 -14.38
C TYR A 104 -6.83 -2.09 -13.33
N ALA A 105 -6.71 -0.79 -13.04
CA ALA A 105 -7.48 -0.12 -11.98
C ALA A 105 -9.00 -0.17 -12.20
N GLY A 106 -9.48 -0.28 -13.45
CA GLY A 106 -10.91 -0.41 -13.73
C GLY A 106 -11.52 -1.76 -13.35
N ASP A 107 -10.69 -2.80 -13.21
CA ASP A 107 -11.12 -4.13 -12.77
C ASP A 107 -10.76 -4.39 -11.30
N TYR A 108 -9.67 -3.78 -10.82
CA TYR A 108 -9.10 -3.97 -9.48
C TYR A 108 -8.84 -2.62 -8.81
N GLU A 109 -9.86 -2.10 -8.12
CA GLU A 109 -9.85 -0.72 -7.59
C GLU A 109 -9.09 -0.56 -6.26
N TYR A 110 -8.78 -1.65 -5.56
CA TYR A 110 -8.21 -1.59 -4.21
C TYR A 110 -6.88 -2.31 -4.13
N LEU A 111 -5.89 -1.68 -3.49
CA LEU A 111 -4.59 -2.26 -3.19
C LEU A 111 -4.43 -2.37 -1.67
N GLU A 112 -4.08 -3.55 -1.17
CA GLU A 112 -3.65 -3.74 0.21
C GLU A 112 -2.12 -3.89 0.23
N ILE A 113 -1.46 -3.06 1.03
CA ILE A 113 -0.03 -3.16 1.31
C ILE A 113 0.11 -3.46 2.79
N THR A 114 0.69 -4.60 3.13
CA THR A 114 0.88 -4.99 4.54
C THR A 114 2.36 -5.14 4.86
N PHE A 115 2.78 -4.44 5.90
CA PHE A 115 4.13 -4.47 6.45
C PHE A 115 4.16 -5.34 7.69
N TYR A 116 5.18 -6.18 7.81
CA TYR A 116 5.36 -7.11 8.92
C TYR A 116 6.75 -6.98 9.53
N GLU A 117 6.80 -7.22 10.84
CA GLU A 117 8.03 -7.58 11.55
C GLU A 117 7.95 -9.05 11.98
N VAL A 118 8.40 -9.93 11.11
CA VAL A 118 8.33 -11.38 11.24
C VAL A 118 9.41 -11.88 12.18
N LYS A 119 9.01 -12.57 13.24
CA LYS A 119 9.92 -13.27 14.18
C LYS A 119 10.31 -14.66 13.70
N TYR A 120 9.40 -15.35 13.03
CA TYR A 120 9.56 -16.75 12.61
C TYR A 120 9.44 -16.89 11.08
N PRO A 121 10.49 -16.52 10.30
CA PRO A 121 10.42 -16.39 8.85
C PRO A 121 10.03 -17.68 8.14
N LYS A 122 10.46 -18.85 8.64
CA LYS A 122 10.10 -20.15 8.06
C LYS A 122 8.59 -20.41 8.11
N ARG A 123 7.94 -20.19 9.27
CA ARG A 123 6.48 -20.36 9.42
C ARG A 123 5.71 -19.30 8.65
N PHE A 124 6.21 -18.08 8.66
CA PHE A 124 5.59 -16.99 7.91
C PHE A 124 5.62 -17.25 6.40
N GLN A 125 6.68 -17.88 5.88
CA GLN A 125 6.73 -18.26 4.47
C GLN A 125 5.62 -19.26 4.09
N TRP A 126 5.24 -20.17 4.99
CA TRP A 126 4.09 -21.07 4.75
C TRP A 126 2.79 -20.29 4.56
N TYR A 127 2.53 -19.33 5.45
CA TYR A 127 1.39 -18.43 5.34
C TYR A 127 1.40 -17.65 4.01
N VAL A 128 2.53 -17.03 3.65
CA VAL A 128 2.65 -16.28 2.39
C VAL A 128 2.43 -17.17 1.17
N ASN A 129 2.81 -18.45 1.24
CA ASN A 129 2.58 -19.39 0.15
C ASN A 129 1.09 -19.72 -0.06
N GLN A 130 0.23 -19.56 0.96
CA GLN A 130 -1.22 -19.76 0.84
C GLN A 130 -1.94 -18.54 0.27
N LEU A 131 -1.39 -17.33 0.47
CA LEU A 131 -2.03 -16.07 0.06
C LEU A 131 -2.50 -16.03 -1.40
N PRO A 132 -1.75 -16.50 -2.41
CA PRO A 132 -2.23 -16.48 -3.79
C PRO A 132 -3.57 -17.18 -4.00
N GLN A 133 -3.74 -18.36 -3.39
CA GLN A 133 -4.98 -19.12 -3.48
C GLN A 133 -6.11 -18.41 -2.72
N CYS A 134 -5.86 -18.01 -1.47
CA CYS A 134 -6.87 -17.33 -0.65
C CYS A 134 -7.34 -16.01 -1.26
N CYS A 135 -6.44 -15.23 -1.87
CA CYS A 135 -6.82 -14.02 -2.62
C CYS A 135 -7.72 -14.40 -3.80
N SER A 136 -7.30 -15.36 -4.63
CA SER A 136 -8.05 -15.77 -5.83
C SER A 136 -9.46 -16.28 -5.53
N GLU A 137 -9.64 -17.04 -4.45
CA GLU A 137 -10.95 -17.57 -4.02
C GLU A 137 -11.90 -16.48 -3.50
N ASN A 138 -11.36 -15.31 -3.13
CA ASN A 138 -12.11 -14.18 -2.60
C ASN A 138 -12.07 -12.95 -3.55
N GLY A 139 -11.88 -13.17 -4.86
CA GLY A 139 -11.95 -12.11 -5.86
C GLY A 139 -10.72 -11.19 -5.94
N GLY A 140 -9.69 -11.44 -5.13
CA GLY A 140 -8.42 -10.71 -5.14
C GLY A 140 -7.32 -11.36 -5.97
N THR A 141 -6.19 -10.68 -6.06
CA THR A 141 -4.94 -11.18 -6.64
C THR A 141 -3.77 -10.85 -5.73
N PHE A 142 -2.84 -11.81 -5.63
CA PHE A 142 -1.61 -11.62 -4.88
C PHE A 142 -0.53 -11.04 -5.79
N LEU A 143 -0.09 -9.81 -5.53
CA LEU A 143 0.92 -9.15 -6.36
C LEU A 143 2.35 -9.50 -5.94
N GLY A 144 2.59 -9.66 -4.64
CA GLY A 144 3.93 -10.00 -4.17
C GLY A 144 4.06 -10.14 -2.66
N GLY A 145 5.11 -10.85 -2.25
CA GLY A 145 5.53 -10.99 -0.86
C GLY A 145 7.04 -11.09 -0.81
N THR A 146 7.71 -10.22 -0.07
CA THR A 146 9.18 -10.16 -0.04
C THR A 146 9.72 -9.86 1.34
N SER A 147 10.75 -10.60 1.73
CA SER A 147 11.62 -10.28 2.88
C SER A 147 12.76 -9.32 2.52
N LYS A 148 13.00 -9.08 1.22
CA LYS A 148 13.99 -8.11 0.74
C LYS A 148 13.33 -6.73 0.66
N VAL A 149 13.02 -6.18 1.83
CA VAL A 149 12.44 -4.84 1.94
C VAL A 149 13.51 -3.81 1.60
N ASN A 150 13.50 -3.28 0.37
CA ASN A 150 14.39 -2.19 -0.04
C ASN A 150 13.88 -0.86 0.54
N GLN A 151 14.16 -0.62 1.81
CA GLN A 151 13.87 0.66 2.44
C GLN A 151 14.95 1.68 2.07
N MET A 152 14.53 2.78 1.44
CA MET A 152 15.43 3.85 1.02
C MET A 152 15.52 4.97 2.07
N MET A 153 14.42 5.20 2.80
CA MET A 153 14.29 6.25 3.81
C MET A 153 13.31 5.83 4.90
N GLY A 154 13.49 6.33 6.13
CA GLY A 154 12.57 6.14 7.26
C GLY A 154 13.21 5.47 8.48
N MET A 155 12.46 5.42 9.56
CA MET A 155 12.88 4.83 10.84
C MET A 155 12.27 3.45 11.06
N THR A 156 11.08 3.20 10.53
CA THR A 156 10.40 1.89 10.67
C THR A 156 11.20 0.81 9.95
N ARG A 157 11.39 -0.36 10.57
CA ARG A 157 12.17 -1.48 10.01
C ARG A 157 11.33 -2.74 9.79
N PRO A 158 10.31 -2.70 8.91
CA PRO A 158 9.60 -3.92 8.54
C PRO A 158 10.56 -4.86 7.81
N ASN A 159 10.52 -6.15 8.15
CA ASN A 159 11.38 -7.16 7.53
C ASN A 159 10.63 -8.03 6.52
N TYR A 160 9.35 -7.74 6.28
CA TYR A 160 8.55 -8.35 5.23
C TYR A 160 7.46 -7.40 4.75
N ILE A 161 7.14 -7.42 3.46
CA ILE A 161 6.00 -6.72 2.86
C ILE A 161 5.21 -7.70 2.01
N THR A 162 3.89 -7.67 2.12
CA THR A 162 2.97 -8.29 1.15
C THR A 162 2.16 -7.21 0.44
N VAL A 163 1.77 -7.51 -0.80
CA VAL A 163 0.96 -6.65 -1.64
C VAL A 163 -0.11 -7.51 -2.30
N THR A 164 -1.37 -7.13 -2.11
CA THR A 164 -2.53 -7.77 -2.76
C THR A 164 -3.40 -6.70 -3.40
N GLN A 165 -4.20 -7.09 -4.38
CA GLN A 165 -5.12 -6.20 -5.09
C GLN A 165 -6.51 -6.84 -5.14
N TRP A 166 -7.55 -6.03 -5.03
CA TRP A 166 -8.93 -6.48 -4.89
C TRP A 166 -9.83 -5.76 -5.88
N LYS A 167 -10.84 -6.46 -6.39
CA LYS A 167 -11.83 -5.91 -7.31
C LYS A 167 -12.70 -4.88 -6.62
N THR A 168 -13.24 -5.24 -5.46
CA THR A 168 -14.14 -4.40 -4.68
C THR A 168 -13.76 -4.39 -3.19
N GLU A 169 -14.35 -3.46 -2.44
CA GLU A 169 -14.20 -3.40 -0.98
C GLU A 169 -14.85 -4.62 -0.30
N GLU A 170 -15.94 -5.16 -0.85
CA GLU A 170 -16.62 -6.34 -0.32
C GLU A 170 -15.76 -7.60 -0.45
N ASP A 171 -15.08 -7.79 -1.58
CA ASP A 171 -14.14 -8.89 -1.79
C ASP A 171 -12.99 -8.85 -0.77
N TYR A 172 -12.43 -7.65 -0.57
CA TYR A 172 -11.44 -7.39 0.47
C TYR A 172 -11.99 -7.70 1.88
N ALA A 173 -13.18 -7.20 2.22
CA ALA A 173 -13.80 -7.43 3.52
C ALA A 173 -14.06 -8.92 3.77
N LYS A 174 -14.56 -9.64 2.76
CA LYS A 174 -14.81 -11.08 2.81
C LYS A 174 -13.52 -11.87 3.04
N TYR A 175 -12.43 -11.52 2.36
CA TYR A 175 -11.12 -12.13 2.60
C TYR A 175 -10.63 -11.92 4.04
N HIS A 176 -10.77 -10.72 4.59
CA HIS A 176 -10.34 -10.45 5.97
C HIS A 176 -11.23 -11.12 7.02
N GLN A 177 -12.51 -11.35 6.74
CA GLN A 177 -13.43 -12.06 7.63
C GLN A 177 -13.21 -13.59 7.57
N ASN A 178 -13.08 -14.16 6.37
CA ASN A 178 -13.11 -15.61 6.16
C ASN A 178 -11.76 -16.19 5.72
N GLY A 179 -11.14 -15.60 4.69
CA GLY A 179 -9.93 -16.14 4.05
C GLY A 179 -8.66 -16.06 4.92
N LEU A 180 -8.51 -15.00 5.71
CA LEU A 180 -7.38 -14.88 6.64
C LEU A 180 -7.41 -15.98 7.70
N THR A 181 -8.60 -16.31 8.20
CA THR A 181 -8.82 -17.30 9.25
C THR A 181 -8.48 -18.72 8.78
N GLU A 182 -8.80 -19.04 7.53
CA GLU A 182 -8.49 -20.34 6.89
C GLU A 182 -7.00 -20.49 6.54
N ALA A 183 -6.37 -19.46 5.97
CA ALA A 183 -4.93 -19.47 5.67
C ALA A 183 -4.10 -19.64 6.95
N LEU A 184 -4.54 -19.01 8.04
CA LEU A 184 -3.90 -19.08 9.34
C LEU A 184 -4.14 -20.44 10.02
N SER A 185 -5.35 -21.00 9.93
CA SER A 185 -5.63 -22.32 10.52
C SER A 185 -4.83 -23.44 9.85
N ALA A 186 -4.68 -23.39 8.52
CA ALA A 186 -3.85 -24.32 7.76
C ALA A 186 -2.35 -24.20 8.09
N SER A 187 -1.86 -22.98 8.39
CA SER A 187 -0.44 -22.72 8.63
C SER A 187 -0.02 -22.95 10.10
N PHE A 188 -0.94 -22.83 11.06
CA PHE A 188 -0.61 -22.84 12.50
C PHE A 188 -1.33 -23.92 13.32
N GLY A 189 -2.27 -24.68 12.72
CA GLY A 189 -2.98 -25.79 13.36
C GLY A 189 -4.15 -25.37 14.27
N SER A 190 -5.12 -26.28 14.47
CA SER A 190 -6.43 -26.05 15.14
C SER A 190 -6.40 -25.80 16.66
N GLN A 191 -5.43 -25.07 17.21
CA GLN A 191 -5.51 -24.60 18.60
C GLN A 191 -6.32 -23.30 18.69
N ARG A 192 -7.58 -23.43 19.13
CA ARG A 192 -8.53 -22.35 19.51
C ARG A 192 -8.54 -21.12 18.59
N LEU A 193 -9.10 -21.32 17.39
CA LEU A 193 -9.56 -20.27 16.48
C LEU A 193 -10.93 -19.74 16.89
N LEU A 194 -11.04 -19.16 18.09
CA LEU A 194 -12.26 -18.46 18.51
C LEU A 194 -12.00 -16.96 18.43
N CYS A 195 -12.58 -16.35 17.39
CA CYS A 195 -12.92 -14.95 17.21
C CYS A 195 -11.79 -13.91 17.41
N GLU A 196 -11.64 -13.03 16.42
CA GLU A 196 -10.62 -11.97 16.27
C GLU A 196 -9.30 -12.47 15.64
N GLY A 197 -8.75 -11.71 14.69
CA GLY A 197 -7.64 -12.06 13.78
C GLY A 197 -6.25 -12.32 14.42
N TYR A 198 -6.18 -13.17 15.43
CA TYR A 198 -5.04 -13.33 16.34
C TYR A 198 -3.91 -14.27 15.89
N ASN A 199 -4.01 -14.99 14.77
CA ASN A 199 -2.96 -15.96 14.41
C ASN A 199 -1.75 -15.37 13.65
N MET A 200 -1.83 -14.18 13.07
CA MET A 200 -0.60 -13.45 12.65
C MET A 200 0.27 -13.07 13.87
N VAL A 201 -0.35 -12.87 15.03
CA VAL A 201 0.26 -12.27 16.22
C VAL A 201 1.34 -13.16 16.86
N ALA A 202 1.31 -14.47 16.60
CA ALA A 202 2.36 -15.38 17.07
C ALA A 202 3.61 -15.40 16.16
N ALA A 203 3.46 -15.09 14.87
CA ALA A 203 4.54 -15.17 13.88
C ALA A 203 5.28 -13.84 13.67
N SER A 204 4.64 -12.71 13.98
CA SER A 204 5.17 -11.35 13.82
C SER A 204 4.91 -10.48 15.05
N THR A 205 5.88 -9.63 15.39
CA THR A 205 5.75 -8.65 16.49
C THR A 205 4.78 -7.51 16.14
N PHE A 206 4.69 -7.19 14.84
CA PHE A 206 4.11 -5.96 14.32
C PHE A 206 3.48 -6.20 12.94
N VAL A 207 2.28 -5.65 12.70
CA VAL A 207 1.57 -5.73 11.41
C VAL A 207 0.81 -4.43 11.15
N VAL A 208 1.03 -3.83 9.98
CA VAL A 208 0.32 -2.63 9.52
C VAL A 208 -0.13 -2.80 8.09
N SER A 209 -1.43 -2.62 7.85
CA SER A 209 -2.06 -2.76 6.55
C SER A 209 -2.59 -1.41 6.07
N PHE A 210 -2.23 -1.05 4.85
CA PHE A 210 -2.70 0.14 4.15
C PHE A 210 -3.66 -0.31 3.06
N GLN A 211 -4.90 0.19 3.10
CA GLN A 211 -5.83 0.06 1.98
C GLN A 211 -5.73 1.33 1.13
N VAL A 212 -5.33 1.15 -0.12
CA VAL A 212 -5.12 2.22 -1.08
C VAL A 212 -6.11 2.08 -2.21
N VAL A 213 -6.88 3.14 -2.46
CA VAL A 213 -7.73 3.23 -3.65
C VAL A 213 -6.84 3.55 -4.84
N ILE A 214 -6.96 2.72 -5.87
CA ILE A 214 -6.24 2.87 -7.12
C ILE A 214 -7.06 3.76 -8.05
N PHE A 215 -6.40 4.70 -8.73
CA PHE A 215 -7.03 5.61 -9.66
C PHE A 215 -6.81 5.18 -11.11
N THR A 216 -7.76 5.52 -11.98
CA THR A 216 -7.54 5.51 -13.44
C THR A 216 -6.98 6.86 -13.89
N ASP A 217 -6.24 6.88 -15.00
CA ASP A 217 -5.63 8.10 -15.57
C ASP A 217 -6.64 9.28 -15.72
N GLU A 218 -7.91 8.99 -16.04
CA GLU A 218 -8.98 9.99 -16.15
C GLU A 218 -9.33 10.63 -14.78
N LYS A 219 -9.37 9.83 -13.72
CA LYS A 219 -9.66 10.31 -12.35
C LYS A 219 -8.50 11.13 -11.79
N ILE A 220 -7.27 10.81 -12.19
CA ILE A 220 -6.09 11.61 -11.87
C ILE A 220 -6.25 12.99 -12.54
N LEU A 221 -6.46 13.04 -13.86
CA LEU A 221 -6.56 14.29 -14.63
C LEU A 221 -7.73 15.20 -14.22
N GLY A 222 -8.89 14.63 -13.86
CA GLY A 222 -10.06 15.41 -13.38
C GLY A 222 -9.82 16.24 -12.11
N SER A 223 -8.71 15.98 -11.39
CA SER A 223 -8.31 16.73 -10.18
C SER A 223 -7.26 17.83 -10.44
N PHE A 224 -6.88 18.08 -11.69
CA PHE A 224 -5.87 19.07 -12.08
C PHE A 224 -6.41 20.12 -13.07
N ILE A 225 -7.29 21.02 -12.63
CA ILE A 225 -7.43 22.32 -13.32
C ILE A 225 -6.70 23.36 -12.48
N TYR A 226 -5.50 23.74 -12.92
CA TYR A 226 -4.72 24.84 -12.36
C TYR A 226 -5.13 26.14 -13.05
N ASP A 227 -5.77 27.07 -12.32
CA ASP A 227 -6.05 28.44 -12.78
C ASP A 227 -4.90 29.37 -12.37
N PRO A 228 -4.08 29.85 -13.31
CA PRO A 228 -2.92 30.71 -13.01
C PRO A 228 -3.31 32.10 -12.47
N LYS A 229 -4.59 32.48 -12.45
CA LYS A 229 -5.06 33.77 -11.93
C LYS A 229 -5.53 33.73 -10.47
N LYS A 230 -5.55 32.56 -9.84
CA LYS A 230 -5.92 32.38 -8.41
C LYS A 230 -4.84 31.57 -7.68
N PRO A 231 -3.97 32.20 -6.87
CA PRO A 231 -2.90 31.49 -6.13
C PRO A 231 -3.43 30.62 -4.97
N CYS A 232 -4.74 30.66 -4.70
CA CYS A 232 -5.42 29.75 -3.79
C CYS A 232 -6.19 28.72 -4.62
N LEU A 233 -5.78 27.44 -4.54
CA LEU A 233 -6.57 26.30 -5.02
C LEU A 233 -7.99 26.40 -4.44
N GLN A 234 -8.96 26.78 -5.26
CA GLN A 234 -10.37 26.54 -4.91
C GLN A 234 -10.62 25.06 -5.09
N ILE A 235 -10.72 24.37 -3.96
CA ILE A 235 -11.22 23.00 -3.87
C ILE A 235 -12.70 23.06 -4.24
N GLU A 236 -13.06 22.56 -5.42
CA GLU A 236 -14.43 22.06 -5.59
C GLU A 236 -14.53 20.79 -4.75
N THR A 237 -15.12 20.95 -3.57
CA THR A 237 -15.49 19.87 -2.67
C THR A 237 -16.53 19.03 -3.40
N PHE A 238 -16.09 18.01 -4.16
CA PHE A 238 -17.02 16.97 -4.57
C PHE A 238 -17.51 16.26 -3.32
N LYS A 239 -18.82 16.36 -3.09
CA LYS A 239 -19.56 15.81 -1.97
C LYS A 239 -19.11 14.37 -1.70
N MET A 240 -18.31 14.17 -0.65
CA MET A 240 -18.37 12.92 0.09
C MET A 240 -19.79 12.82 0.65
N TRP A 241 -20.47 11.74 0.31
CA TRP A 241 -21.78 11.44 0.89
C TRP A 241 -21.69 11.50 2.42
N PRO A 242 -22.60 12.22 3.11
CA PRO A 242 -22.63 12.21 4.55
C PRO A 242 -23.08 10.83 5.03
N PHE A 243 -22.23 10.14 5.78
CA PHE A 243 -22.69 9.10 6.69
C PHE A 243 -23.58 9.79 7.74
N VAL A 244 -24.89 9.68 7.54
CA VAL A 244 -25.88 9.97 8.56
C VAL A 244 -25.74 8.88 9.63
N HIS A 245 -25.45 9.32 10.85
CA HIS A 245 -25.66 8.53 12.06
C HIS A 245 -27.10 8.04 12.13
N CYS A 246 -27.29 6.74 12.34
CA CYS A 246 -28.42 6.25 13.12
C CYS A 246 -27.90 5.31 14.21
N ILE A 247 -28.33 5.64 15.43
CA ILE A 247 -28.30 4.85 16.66
C ILE A 247 -29.17 3.60 16.45
#